data_AF-A0A0A0KM95-F1
#
_entry.id   AF-A0A0A0KM95-F1
#
_cell.length_a   1.000
_cell.length_b   1.000
_cell.length_c   1.000
_cell.angle_alpha   90.00
_cell.angle_beta   90.00
_cell.angle_gamma   90.00
#
_symmetry.space_group_name_H-M   'P 1'
#
loop_
_entity.id
_entity.type
_entity.pdbx_description
1 polymer ?
#
loop_
_entity_poly.entity_id
_entity_poly.type
_entity_poly.pdbx_seq_one_letter_code
_entity_poly.pdbx_strand_id
1 'polypeptide(L)' 'MKNESSGGDNGILWFWDWKTAYNFQQSQTIAQPSSLDSEAGIYALSYDIAGSRLVTCEADKTIRCGEKMKVLPL' A
#
# COMPACT_ATOMS: atom_id res chain seq x y z
N MET A 1 -11.62 -10.07 7.98
CA MET A 1 -10.55 -9.69 8.94
C MET A 1 -10.35 -8.19 8.82
N LYS A 2 -10.13 -7.47 9.92
CA LYS A 2 -9.78 -6.05 9.86
C LYS A 2 -8.27 -5.99 9.68
N ASN A 3 -7.80 -5.64 8.49
CA ASN A 3 -6.39 -5.46 8.23
C ASN A 3 -6.14 -3.97 8.06
N GLU A 4 -4.97 -3.50 8.46
CA GLU A 4 -4.57 -2.10 8.29
C GLU A 4 -3.39 -1.97 7.34
N SER A 5 -3.29 -0.82 6.68
CA SER A 5 -2.18 -0.50 5.81
C SER A 5 -1.62 0.87 6.12
N SER A 6 -0.31 1.00 6.02
CA SER A 6 0.40 2.26 6.19
C SER A 6 1.33 2.46 5.00
N GLY A 7 1.29 3.65 4.42
CA GLY A 7 2.21 4.08 3.37
C GLY A 7 3.16 5.13 3.92
N GLY A 8 4.45 5.01 3.60
CA GLY A 8 5.45 6.00 3.93
C GLY A 8 5.78 6.90 2.74
N ASP A 9 6.33 8.08 3.05
CA ASP A 9 6.89 9.01 2.05
C ASP A 9 8.12 8.42 1.32
N ASN A 10 8.69 7.35 1.85
CA ASN A 10 9.76 6.57 1.22
C ASN A 10 9.24 5.50 0.25
N GLY A 11 7.94 5.46 0.00
CA GLY A 11 7.31 4.49 -0.91
C GLY A 11 7.16 3.09 -0.36
N ILE A 12 7.41 2.86 0.93
CA ILE A 12 7.21 1.56 1.53
C ILE A 12 5.76 1.46 2.03
N LEU A 13 5.08 0.42 1.60
CA LEU A 13 3.75 0.04 2.00
C LEU A 13 3.83 -1.14 3.00
N TRP A 14 3.22 -0.98 4.16
CA TRP A 14 3.19 -1.96 5.23
C TRP A 14 1.78 -2.50 5.39
N PHE A 15 1.66 -3.81 5.59
CA PHE A 15 0.38 -4.47 5.85
C PHE A 15 0.39 -5.12 7.24
N TRP A 16 -0.58 -4.71 8.05
CA TRP A 16 -0.65 -5.05 9.46
C TRP A 16 -1.88 -5.90 9.76
N ASP A 17 -1.71 -6.93 10.58
CA ASP A 17 -2.84 -7.53 11.27
C ASP A 17 -3.24 -6.65 12.44
N TRP A 18 -4.46 -6.12 12.40
CA TRP A 18 -4.99 -5.21 13.43
C TRP A 18 -4.95 -5.82 14.83
N LYS A 19 -5.14 -7.13 14.95
CA LYS A 19 -5.24 -7.79 16.26
C LYS A 19 -3.88 -7.94 16.94
N THR A 20 -2.86 -8.28 16.17
CA THR A 20 -1.54 -8.63 16.70
C THR A 20 -0.48 -7.56 16.49
N ALA A 21 -0.79 -6.52 15.72
CA ALA A 21 0.17 -5.53 15.20
C ALA A 21 1.34 -6.17 14.43
N TYR A 22 1.16 -7.40 13.96
CA TYR A 22 2.17 -8.11 13.18
C TYR A 22 2.17 -7.59 11.74
N ASN A 23 3.33 -7.16 11.27
CA ASN A 23 3.54 -6.89 9.86
C ASN A 23 3.76 -8.20 9.11
N PHE A 24 2.80 -8.58 8.27
CA PHE A 24 2.88 -9.82 7.49
C PHE A 24 3.34 -9.62 6.05
N GLN A 25 3.35 -8.39 5.54
CA GLN A 25 3.76 -8.09 4.18
C GLN A 25 4.27 -6.65 4.06
N GLN A 26 5.36 -6.48 3.31
CA GLN A 26 5.84 -5.18 2.85
C GLN A 26 5.87 -5.16 1.33
N SER A 27 5.62 -3.99 0.76
CA SER A 27 5.76 -3.72 -0.66
C SER A 27 6.44 -2.36 -0.83
N GLN A 28 7.12 -2.16 -1.94
CA GLN A 28 7.74 -0.88 -2.26
C GLN A 28 7.18 -0.40 -3.59
N THR A 29 6.68 0.84 -3.62
CA THR A 29 6.23 1.44 -4.87
C THR A 29 7.43 1.75 -5.75
N ILE A 30 7.19 1.64 -7.05
CA ILE A 30 8.15 2.02 -8.07
C ILE A 30 7.58 3.26 -8.74
N ALA A 31 8.33 4.36 -8.72
CA ALA A 31 7.91 5.59 -9.38
C ALA A 31 7.68 5.37 -10.89
N GLN A 32 6.83 6.21 -11.50
CA GLN A 32 6.61 6.19 -12.94
C GLN A 32 7.93 6.27 -13.72
N PRO A 33 7.98 5.72 -14.94
CA PRO A 33 9.02 6.10 -15.90
C PRO A 33 9.06 7.62 -16.03
N SER A 34 10.25 8.22 -15.92
CA SER A 34 10.49 9.68 -15.92
C SER A 34 10.21 10.44 -14.61
N SER A 35 9.80 9.78 -13.53
CA SER A 35 9.74 10.40 -12.20
C SER A 35 11.04 10.19 -11.42
N LEU A 36 11.28 11.05 -10.44
CA LEU A 36 12.43 10.92 -9.54
C LEU A 36 12.18 9.78 -8.54
N ASP A 37 13.25 9.14 -8.06
CA ASP A 37 13.15 8.12 -7.00
C ASP A 37 12.56 8.71 -5.70
N SER A 38 12.78 10.00 -5.46
CA SER A 38 12.17 10.75 -4.35
C SER A 38 10.66 10.97 -4.50
N GLU A 39 10.08 10.71 -5.67
CA GLU A 39 8.63 10.80 -5.93
C GLU A 39 7.93 9.44 -5.74
N ALA A 40 8.61 8.41 -5.23
CA ALA A 40 8.00 7.12 -4.91
C ALA A 40 7.11 7.13 -3.64
N GLY A 41 6.81 8.29 -3.05
CA GLY A 41 6.05 8.39 -1.80
C GLY A 41 4.56 8.06 -1.93
N ILE A 42 3.92 7.62 -0.83
CA ILE A 42 2.48 7.32 -0.77
C ILE A 42 1.79 8.36 0.10
N TYR A 43 0.97 9.22 -0.49
CA TYR A 43 0.27 10.31 0.23
C TYR A 43 -1.08 9.90 0.81
N ALA A 44 -1.78 9.03 0.10
CA ALA A 44 -3.06 8.51 0.56
C ALA A 44 -3.24 7.08 0.11
N LEU A 45 -3.99 6.31 0.88
CA LEU A 45 -4.37 4.96 0.54
C LEU A 45 -5.77 4.67 1.08
N SER A 46 -6.53 3.85 0.36
CA SER A 46 -7.87 3.45 0.78
C SER A 46 -8.22 2.08 0.22
N TYR A 47 -9.03 1.35 0.99
CA TYR A 47 -9.58 0.08 0.58
C TYR A 47 -10.87 0.27 -0.22
N ASP A 48 -11.11 -0.62 -1.17
CA ASP A 48 -12.43 -0.73 -1.78
C ASP A 48 -13.49 -1.15 -0.74
N ILE A 49 -14.77 -0.90 -1.04
CA ILE A 49 -15.88 -1.23 -0.12
C ILE A 49 -15.89 -2.73 0.25
N ALA A 50 -15.41 -3.59 -0.66
CA ALA A 50 -15.29 -5.02 -0.42
C ALA A 50 -14.08 -5.41 0.46
N GLY A 51 -13.09 -4.53 0.64
CA GLY A 51 -11.85 -4.80 1.38
C GLY A 51 -10.92 -5.80 0.67
N SER A 52 -11.05 -5.95 -0.64
CA SER A 52 -10.31 -6.91 -1.47
C SER A 52 -9.13 -6.28 -2.21
N ARG A 53 -9.16 -4.96 -2.39
CA ARG A 53 -8.18 -4.19 -3.16
C ARG A 53 -7.79 -2.94 -2.39
N LEU A 54 -6.49 -2.63 -2.43
CA LEU A 54 -5.98 -1.34 -2.00
C LEU A 54 -5.78 -0.43 -3.21
N VAL A 55 -6.16 0.84 -3.04
CA VAL A 55 -5.87 1.94 -3.95
C VAL A 55 -4.91 2.90 -3.27
N THR A 56 -3.81 3.25 -3.93
CA THR A 56 -2.80 4.19 -3.43
C THR A 56 -2.71 5.41 -4.33
N CYS A 57 -2.54 6.58 -3.71
CA CYS A 57 -2.23 7.85 -4.39
C CYS A 57 -0.77 8.19 -4.09
N GLU A 58 0.05 8.17 -5.12
CA GLU A 58 1.51 8.30 -5.03
C GLU A 58 1.99 9.71 -5.41
N ALA A 59 3.18 10.08 -4.97
CA ALA A 59 3.78 11.40 -5.20
C ALA A 59 4.19 11.62 -6.67
N ASP A 60 4.39 10.53 -7.42
CA ASP A 60 4.70 10.51 -8.85
C ASP A 60 3.48 10.83 -9.76
N LYS A 61 2.45 11.45 -9.19
CA LYS A 61 1.21 11.92 -9.83
C LYS A 61 0.35 10.77 -10.36
N THR A 62 0.41 9.60 -9.73
CA THR A 62 -0.41 8.45 -10.12
C THR A 62 -1.24 7.82 -9.03
N ILE A 63 -2.20 7.04 -9.51
CA ILE A 63 -3.10 6.24 -8.69
C ILE A 63 -2.87 4.78 -9.08
N ARG A 64 -2.40 3.98 -8.13
CA ARG A 64 -2.27 2.53 -8.28
C ARG A 64 -3.51 1.85 -7.73
N CYS A 65 -4.06 0.92 -8.50
CA CYS A 65 -5.20 0.12 -8.10
C CYS A 65 -4.85 -1.37 -8.24
N GLY A 66 -5.16 -2.16 -7.22
CA GLY A 66 -5.18 -3.61 -7.35
C GLY A 66 -3.99 -4.33 -6.75
N GLU A 67 -3.33 -3.74 -5.75
CA GLU A 67 -2.45 -4.49 -4.88
C GLU A 67 -3.31 -5.50 -4.11
N LYS A 68 -3.33 -6.75 -4.60
CA LYS A 68 -4.10 -7.84 -3.99
C LYS A 68 -3.43 -8.19 -2.68
N MET A 69 -4.16 -8.00 -1.58
CA MET A 69 -3.72 -8.50 -0.30
C MET A 69 -3.60 -10.02 -0.37
N LYS A 70 -2.42 -10.56 -0.03
CA LYS A 70 -2.30 -11.97 0.28
C LYS A 70 -3.05 -12.18 1.60
N VAL A 71 -4.25 -12.74 1.50
CA VAL A 71 -4.97 -13.21 2.68
C VAL A 71 -4.09 -14.29 3.31
N LEU A 72 -3.62 -14.06 4.52
CA LEU A 72 -2.93 -15.10 5.27
C LEU A 72 -3.88 -16.32 5.36
N PRO A 73 -3.43 -17.52 4.96
CA PRO A 73 -4.19 -18.71 5.30
C PRO A 73 -4.28 -18.77 6.83
N LEU A 74 -5.48 -19.06 7.34
CA LEU A 74 -5.71 -19.33 8.77
C LEU A 74 -4.76 -20.42 9.28
#